data_AF-A0A6I6USW3-F1
#
_entry.id   AF-A0A6I6USW3-F1
#
_cell.length_a   1.000
_cell.length_b   1.000
_cell.length_c   1.000
_cell.angle_alpha   90.00
_cell.angle_beta   90.00
_cell.angle_gamma   90.00
#
_symmetry.space_group_name_H-M   'P 1'
#
loop_
_entity.id
_entity.type
_entity.pdbx_description
1 polymer ?
#
loop_
_entity_poly.entity_id
_entity_poly.type
_entity_poly.pdbx_seq_one_letter_code
_entity_poly.pdbx_strand_id
1 'polypeptide(L)'
;MDRGGKEFGEWTDQATEQMLYNLIEKKQKFDRAKALHLYILWGAMFASFFFLYYLTKFVLDPYSYSFAAMFSSFVSDSIHLFMVLFLVVLFGAAKILYEKKEKKEKEFHALRCEIIDRSKDLWKEEAWKKRHHVYDKMKKEWDINLFHGSK
;
A
#
# COMPACT_ATOMS: atom_id res chain seq x y z
N MET A 1 7.87 1.19 26.68
CA MET A 1 6.79 0.25 26.31
C MET A 1 7.19 -1.10 26.86
N ASP A 2 6.53 -1.49 27.94
CA ASP A 2 6.73 -2.75 28.63
C ASP A 2 6.23 -3.90 27.73
N ARG A 3 7.15 -4.61 27.07
CA ARG A 3 6.86 -5.82 26.28
C ARG A 3 7.10 -7.03 27.18
N GLY A 4 6.30 -7.15 28.24
CA GLY A 4 6.50 -8.09 29.34
C GLY A 4 5.35 -9.08 29.57
N GLY A 5 4.43 -9.24 28.60
CA GLY A 5 3.38 -10.26 28.65
C GLY A 5 3.38 -11.04 27.36
N LYS A 6 3.52 -12.36 27.44
CA LYS A 6 3.55 -13.30 26.29
C LYS A 6 2.26 -13.17 25.46
N GLU A 7 2.27 -12.26 24.48
CA GLU A 7 1.08 -11.86 23.73
C GLU A 7 0.53 -13.01 22.86
N PHE A 8 1.41 -13.95 22.50
CA PHE A 8 1.10 -15.13 21.68
C PHE A 8 1.08 -16.44 22.49
N GLY A 9 0.90 -16.34 23.81
CA GLY A 9 0.80 -17.46 24.73
C GLY A 9 2.16 -17.99 25.20
N GLU A 10 2.16 -18.70 26.32
CA GLU A 10 3.39 -19.13 26.99
C GLU A 10 4.20 -20.18 26.24
N TRP A 11 3.57 -20.85 25.27
CA TRP A 11 4.11 -21.90 24.41
C TRP A 11 4.81 -21.37 23.16
N THR A 12 4.81 -20.04 22.96
CA THR A 12 5.57 -19.39 21.89
C THR A 12 6.86 -18.84 22.50
N ASP A 13 8.00 -19.25 21.98
CA ASP A 13 9.29 -18.73 22.42
C ASP A 13 9.52 -17.29 21.93
N GLN A 14 10.48 -16.61 22.54
CA GLN A 14 10.76 -15.20 22.27
C GLN A 14 11.18 -14.94 20.82
N ALA A 15 11.90 -15.87 20.17
CA ALA A 15 12.34 -15.68 18.78
C ALA A 15 11.14 -15.79 17.82
N THR A 16 10.26 -16.77 18.04
CA THR A 16 9.01 -16.90 17.28
C THR A 16 8.10 -15.70 17.48
N GLU A 17 7.96 -15.20 18.71
CA GLU A 17 7.20 -13.99 19.01
C GLU A 17 7.77 -12.77 18.27
N GLN A 18 9.09 -12.61 18.23
CA GLN A 18 9.73 -11.53 17.48
C GLN A 18 9.48 -11.66 15.97
N MET A 19 9.47 -12.88 15.41
CA MET A 19 9.10 -13.11 14.00
C MET A 19 7.64 -12.70 13.71
N LEU A 20 6.71 -12.98 14.63
CA LEU A 20 5.30 -12.59 14.50
C LEU A 20 5.12 -11.07 14.56
N TYR A 21 5.80 -10.38 15.48
CA TYR A 21 5.78 -8.91 15.52
C TYR A 21 6.35 -8.31 14.24
N ASN A 22 7.44 -8.85 13.72
CA ASN A 22 8.01 -8.42 12.44
C ASN A 22 7.01 -8.61 11.29
N LEU A 23 6.23 -9.69 11.30
CA LEU A 23 5.18 -9.94 10.32
C LEU A 23 4.05 -8.91 10.44
N ILE A 24 3.59 -8.61 11.65
CA ILE A 24 2.58 -7.56 11.92
C ILE A 24 3.08 -6.20 11.42
N GLU A 25 4.33 -5.84 11.75
CA GLU A 25 4.91 -4.57 11.32
C GLU A 25 4.98 -4.45 9.79
N LYS A 26 5.38 -5.53 9.11
CA LYS A 26 5.39 -5.58 7.63
C LYS A 26 4.00 -5.46 7.04
N LYS A 27 2.99 -6.14 7.62
CA LYS A 27 1.58 -6.02 7.22
C LYS A 27 1.09 -4.57 7.32
N GLN A 28 1.32 -3.92 8.47
CA GLN A 28 0.93 -2.52 8.66
C GLN A 28 1.65 -1.57 7.69
N LYS A 29 2.95 -1.77 7.45
CA LYS A 29 3.71 -0.97 6.48
C LYS A 29 3.18 -1.13 5.06
N PHE A 30 2.79 -2.35 4.68
CA PHE A 30 2.15 -2.67 3.41
C PHE A 30 0.78 -2.00 3.29
N ASP A 31 -0.10 -2.15 4.29
CA ASP A 31 -1.44 -1.57 4.27
C ASP A 31 -1.41 -0.04 4.18
N ARG A 32 -0.51 0.61 4.92
CA ARG A 32 -0.29 2.07 4.79
C ARG A 32 0.16 2.46 3.39
N ALA A 33 1.06 1.69 2.78
CA ALA A 33 1.52 1.95 1.41
C ALA A 33 0.39 1.74 0.38
N LYS A 34 -0.42 0.69 0.57
CA LYS A 34 -1.59 0.40 -0.26
C LYS A 34 -2.61 1.52 -0.18
N ALA A 35 -2.94 1.99 1.02
CA ALA A 35 -3.87 3.10 1.24
C ALA A 35 -3.34 4.40 0.63
N LEU A 36 -2.08 4.76 0.88
CA LEU A 36 -1.46 5.97 0.33
C LEU A 36 -1.44 5.96 -1.21
N HIS A 37 -1.04 4.83 -1.81
CA HIS A 37 -1.09 4.66 -3.26
C HIS A 37 -2.52 4.85 -3.81
N LEU A 38 -3.52 4.27 -3.14
CA LEU A 38 -4.93 4.41 -3.53
C LEU A 38 -5.40 5.87 -3.43
N TYR A 39 -5.08 6.58 -2.35
CA TYR A 39 -5.43 8.00 -2.20
C TYR A 39 -4.80 8.87 -3.28
N ILE A 40 -3.52 8.65 -3.61
CA ILE A 40 -2.85 9.40 -4.67
C ILE A 40 -3.43 9.06 -6.05
N LEU A 41 -3.81 7.81 -6.31
CA LEU A 41 -4.50 7.45 -7.56
C LEU A 41 -5.85 8.14 -7.69
N TRP A 42 -6.68 8.14 -6.64
CA TRP A 42 -7.94 8.86 -6.65
C TRP A 42 -7.74 10.37 -6.80
N GLY A 43 -6.77 10.94 -6.09
CA GLY A 43 -6.39 12.34 -6.23
C GLY A 43 -5.96 12.71 -7.65
N ALA A 44 -5.12 11.88 -8.28
CA ALA A 44 -4.70 12.06 -9.67
C ALA A 44 -5.88 11.98 -10.64
N MET A 45 -6.77 11.00 -10.45
CA MET A 45 -7.95 10.83 -11.31
C MET A 45 -8.89 12.04 -11.22
N PHE A 46 -9.22 12.50 -10.02
CA PHE A 46 -10.05 13.70 -9.84
C PHE A 46 -9.35 14.95 -10.36
N ALA A 47 -8.06 15.13 -10.10
CA ALA A 47 -7.30 16.27 -10.61
C ALA A 47 -7.29 16.29 -12.14
N SER A 48 -7.10 15.14 -12.80
CA SER A 48 -7.20 15.03 -14.26
C SER A 48 -8.60 15.36 -14.77
N PHE A 49 -9.65 14.87 -14.09
CA PHE A 49 -11.03 15.19 -14.47
C PHE A 49 -11.31 16.70 -14.40
N PHE A 50 -10.94 17.35 -13.29
CA PHE A 50 -11.12 18.80 -13.14
C PHE A 50 -10.28 19.60 -14.12
N PHE A 51 -9.04 19.18 -14.38
CA PHE A 51 -8.17 19.82 -15.37
C PHE A 51 -8.74 19.74 -16.78
N LEU A 52 -9.25 18.57 -17.19
CA LEU A 52 -9.90 18.41 -18.49
C LEU A 52 -11.16 19.28 -18.59
N TYR A 53 -12.01 19.27 -17.56
CA TYR A 53 -13.19 20.13 -17.52
C TYR A 53 -12.83 21.63 -17.65
N TYR A 54 -11.81 22.06 -16.90
CA TYR A 54 -11.29 23.42 -16.95
C TYR A 54 -10.78 23.75 -18.38
N LEU A 55 -9.97 22.87 -18.98
CA LEU A 55 -9.47 23.09 -20.33
C LEU A 55 -10.60 23.20 -21.35
N THR A 56 -11.62 22.35 -21.25
CA THR A 56 -12.77 22.43 -22.15
C THR A 56 -13.44 23.80 -22.05
N LYS A 57 -13.70 24.30 -20.85
CA LYS A 57 -14.44 25.55 -20.64
C LYS A 57 -13.65 26.81 -20.99
N PHE A 58 -12.36 26.84 -20.67
CA PHE A 58 -11.57 28.06 -20.74
C PHE A 58 -10.62 28.12 -21.94
N VAL A 59 -10.31 26.98 -22.57
CA VAL A 59 -9.39 26.91 -23.71
C VAL A 59 -10.08 26.36 -24.95
N LEU A 60 -10.73 25.20 -24.86
CA LEU A 60 -11.30 24.55 -26.06
C LEU A 60 -12.55 25.26 -26.57
N ASP A 61 -13.55 25.51 -25.72
CA ASP A 61 -14.81 26.15 -26.13
C ASP A 61 -14.57 27.54 -26.77
N PRO A 62 -13.78 28.47 -26.16
CA PRO A 62 -13.60 29.81 -26.71
C PRO A 62 -12.70 29.89 -27.95
N TYR A 63 -11.75 28.97 -28.10
CA TYR A 63 -10.74 28.99 -29.18
C TYR A 63 -10.89 27.82 -30.17
N SER A 64 -12.02 27.10 -30.14
CA SER A 64 -12.32 25.92 -30.96
C SER A 64 -12.17 26.11 -32.48
N TYR A 65 -12.17 27.36 -32.95
CA TYR A 65 -12.02 27.72 -34.36
C TYR A 65 -10.61 27.49 -34.92
N SER A 66 -9.56 27.39 -34.07
CA SER A 66 -8.19 27.16 -34.53
C SER A 66 -7.30 26.52 -33.47
N PHE A 67 -6.58 25.46 -33.87
CA PHE A 67 -5.58 24.82 -33.02
C PHE A 67 -4.47 25.77 -32.58
N ALA A 68 -4.00 26.66 -33.46
CA ALA A 68 -2.96 27.61 -33.12
C ALA A 68 -3.42 28.60 -32.03
N ALA A 69 -4.69 29.02 -32.08
CA ALA A 69 -5.28 29.89 -31.08
C ALA A 69 -5.43 29.17 -29.72
N MET A 70 -5.90 27.91 -29.72
CA MET A 70 -5.96 27.08 -28.51
C MET A 70 -4.57 26.91 -27.88
N PHE A 71 -3.57 26.53 -28.67
CA PHE A 71 -2.21 26.32 -28.17
C PHE A 71 -1.59 27.61 -27.63
N SER A 72 -1.75 28.74 -28.33
CA SER A 72 -1.26 30.03 -27.87
C SER A 72 -1.91 30.44 -26.55
N SER A 73 -3.24 30.28 -26.41
CA SER A 73 -3.95 30.60 -25.17
C SER A 73 -3.56 29.67 -24.02
N PHE A 74 -3.28 28.40 -24.32
CA PHE A 74 -2.84 27.45 -23.31
C PHE A 74 -1.47 27.82 -22.75
N VAL A 75 -0.49 28.09 -23.61
CA VAL A 75 0.89 28.38 -23.20
C VAL A 75 1.07 29.81 -22.67
N SER A 76 0.21 30.75 -23.07
CA SER A 76 0.30 32.15 -22.60
C SER A 76 0.03 32.33 -21.11
N ASP A 77 -0.72 31.40 -20.50
CA ASP A 77 -0.99 31.44 -19.05
C ASP A 77 -0.15 30.41 -18.31
N SER A 78 0.73 30.91 -17.44
CA SER A 78 1.57 30.09 -16.56
C SER A 78 0.77 29.13 -15.67
N ILE A 79 -0.48 29.46 -15.32
CA ILE A 79 -1.35 28.61 -14.49
C ILE A 79 -1.59 27.25 -15.17
N HIS A 80 -1.81 27.23 -16.48
CA HIS A 80 -2.01 25.98 -17.22
C HIS A 80 -0.78 25.09 -17.18
N LEU A 81 0.42 25.68 -17.29
CA LEU A 81 1.68 24.95 -17.20
C LEU A 81 1.90 24.39 -15.80
N PHE A 82 1.58 25.15 -14.75
CA PHE A 82 1.63 24.65 -13.37
C PHE A 82 0.64 23.51 -13.12
N MET A 83 -0.57 23.57 -13.68
CA MET A 83 -1.54 22.48 -13.58
C MET A 83 -1.03 21.20 -14.26
N VAL A 84 -0.41 21.31 -15.45
CA VAL A 84 0.21 20.17 -16.12
C VAL A 84 1.37 19.61 -15.29
N LEU A 85 2.26 20.47 -14.81
CA LEU A 85 3.39 20.05 -13.98
C LEU A 85 2.90 19.32 -12.71
N PHE A 86 1.87 19.85 -12.07
CA PHE A 86 1.23 19.23 -10.91
C PHE A 86 0.68 17.84 -11.24
N LEU A 87 0.02 17.65 -12.38
CA LEU A 87 -0.44 16.34 -12.83
C LEU A 87 0.73 15.39 -13.08
N VAL A 88 1.80 15.84 -13.75
CA VAL A 88 3.01 15.02 -13.98
C VAL A 88 3.60 14.55 -12.65
N VAL A 89 3.70 15.44 -11.66
CA VAL A 89 4.17 15.10 -10.31
C VAL A 89 3.25 14.09 -9.63
N LEU A 90 1.93 14.25 -9.72
CA LEU A 90 0.97 13.29 -9.15
C LEU A 90 1.08 11.91 -9.78
N PHE A 91 1.14 11.81 -11.10
CA PHE A 91 1.30 10.53 -11.80
C PHE A 91 2.66 9.89 -11.51
N GLY A 92 3.73 10.70 -11.45
CA GLY A 92 5.05 10.23 -11.03
C GLY A 92 5.04 9.69 -9.59
N ALA A 93 4.40 10.40 -8.66
CA ALA A 93 4.23 9.97 -7.28
C ALA A 93 3.42 8.67 -7.18
N ALA A 94 2.33 8.55 -7.94
CA ALA A 94 1.52 7.32 -8.00
C ALA A 94 2.38 6.11 -8.41
N LYS A 95 3.20 6.25 -9.46
CA LYS A 95 4.11 5.19 -9.90
C LYS A 95 5.13 4.80 -8.83
N ILE A 96 5.78 5.77 -8.20
CA ILE A 96 6.77 5.51 -7.13
C ILE A 96 6.12 4.81 -5.94
N LEU A 97 4.89 5.21 -5.57
CA LEU A 97 4.14 4.59 -4.49
C LEU A 97 3.69 3.17 -4.83
N TYR A 98 3.35 2.90 -6.09
CA TYR A 98 3.06 1.56 -6.59
C TYR A 98 4.26 0.63 -6.38
N GLU A 99 5.45 1.02 -6.82
CA GLU A 99 6.67 0.21 -6.68
C GLU A 99 7.01 -0.04 -5.20
N LYS A 100 6.86 0.99 -4.34
CA LYS A 100 7.06 0.86 -2.89
C LYS A 100 6.04 -0.09 -2.25
N LYS A 101 4.78 -0.05 -2.70
CA LYS A 101 3.72 -0.96 -2.25
C LYS A 101 4.08 -2.39 -2.64
N GLU A 102 4.44 -2.66 -3.89
CA GLU A 102 4.82 -4.00 -4.37
C GLU A 102 6.00 -4.58 -3.60
N LYS A 103 7.03 -3.77 -3.33
CA LYS A 103 8.18 -4.22 -2.53
C LYS A 103 7.74 -4.69 -1.13
N LYS A 104 6.92 -3.88 -0.44
CA LYS A 104 6.41 -4.22 0.90
C LYS A 104 5.48 -5.43 0.89
N GLU A 105 4.69 -5.58 -0.16
CA GLU A 105 3.82 -6.74 -0.39
C GLU A 105 4.66 -8.03 -0.49
N LYS A 106 5.70 -8.02 -1.33
CA LYS A 106 6.64 -9.14 -1.48
C LYS A 106 7.34 -9.48 -0.16
N GLU A 107 7.84 -8.49 0.56
CA GLU A 107 8.49 -8.71 1.86
C GLU A 107 7.54 -9.28 2.92
N PHE A 108 6.29 -8.80 2.95
CA PHE A 108 5.25 -9.34 3.85
C PHE A 108 4.92 -10.79 3.50
N HIS A 109 4.67 -11.09 2.22
CA HIS A 109 4.33 -12.43 1.77
C HIS A 109 5.48 -13.42 1.97
N ALA A 110 6.72 -13.02 1.71
CA ALA A 110 7.89 -13.86 1.93
C ALA A 110 8.00 -14.29 3.41
N LEU A 111 7.92 -13.34 4.36
CA LEU A 111 7.97 -13.66 5.78
C LEU A 111 6.76 -14.49 6.24
N ARG A 112 5.57 -14.20 5.70
CA ARG A 112 4.36 -14.98 5.97
C ARG A 112 4.54 -16.44 5.55
N CYS A 113 5.06 -16.68 4.34
CA CYS A 113 5.33 -18.03 3.85
C CYS A 113 6.41 -18.72 4.69
N GLU A 114 7.51 -18.02 5.02
CA GLU A 114 8.55 -18.57 5.88
C GLU A 114 8.00 -19.06 7.23
N ILE A 115 7.13 -18.28 7.89
CA ILE A 115 6.51 -18.66 9.16
C ILE A 115 5.60 -19.90 8.99
N ILE A 116 4.87 -19.99 7.89
CA ILE A 116 4.00 -21.15 7.60
C ILE A 116 4.85 -22.40 7.36
N ASP A 117 5.89 -22.30 6.53
CA ASP A 117 6.77 -23.40 6.14
C ASP A 117 7.56 -23.93 7.34
N ARG A 118 8.06 -23.02 8.18
CA ARG A 118 8.81 -23.33 9.40
C ARG A 118 7.94 -23.55 10.63
N SER A 119 6.62 -23.57 10.48
CA SER A 119 5.70 -23.62 11.62
C SER A 119 5.95 -24.82 12.55
N LYS A 120 6.32 -25.98 12.01
CA LYS A 120 6.66 -27.18 12.81
C LYS A 120 7.94 -27.02 13.62
N ASP A 121 8.87 -26.20 13.15
CA ASP A 121 10.12 -25.89 13.85
C ASP A 121 9.91 -24.81 14.93
N LEU A 122 9.04 -23.84 14.64
CA LEU A 122 8.68 -22.74 15.54
C LEU A 122 7.89 -23.24 16.77
N TRP A 123 6.98 -24.19 16.57
CA TRP A 123 6.21 -24.79 17.66
C TRP A 123 6.42 -26.30 17.69
N LYS A 124 7.19 -26.78 18.68
CA LYS A 124 7.49 -28.21 18.87
C LYS A 124 6.52 -28.87 19.85
N GLU A 125 6.24 -30.16 19.63
CA GLU A 125 5.48 -31.00 20.56
C GLU A 125 4.12 -30.41 20.98
N GLU A 126 3.90 -30.18 22.27
CA GLU A 126 2.66 -29.63 22.82
C GLU A 126 2.36 -28.21 22.32
N ALA A 127 3.39 -27.42 21.97
CA ALA A 127 3.21 -26.10 21.40
C ALA A 127 2.59 -26.18 19.99
N TRP A 128 2.94 -27.22 19.21
CA TRP A 128 2.40 -27.43 17.87
C TRP A 128 0.87 -27.56 17.89
N LYS A 129 0.33 -28.27 18.89
CA LYS A 129 -1.12 -28.45 19.08
C LYS A 129 -1.81 -27.10 19.34
N LYS A 130 -1.15 -26.18 20.03
CA LYS A 130 -1.67 -24.86 20.44
C LYS A 130 -1.43 -23.74 19.41
N ARG A 131 -0.68 -23.98 18.34
CA ARG A 131 -0.37 -22.95 17.31
C ARG A 131 -1.60 -22.28 16.69
N HIS A 132 -2.71 -23.01 16.59
CA HIS A 132 -3.94 -22.51 15.98
C HIS A 132 -4.48 -21.28 16.72
N HIS A 133 -4.29 -21.20 18.05
CA HIS A 133 -4.63 -19.99 18.81
C HIS A 133 -3.86 -18.76 18.35
N VAL A 134 -2.57 -18.92 18.03
CA VAL A 134 -1.75 -17.85 17.45
C VAL A 134 -2.28 -17.48 16.07
N TYR A 135 -2.61 -18.47 15.24
CA TYR A 135 -3.08 -18.22 13.86
C TYR A 135 -4.44 -17.53 13.85
N ASP A 136 -5.35 -17.94 14.74
CA ASP A 136 -6.66 -17.32 14.92
C ASP A 136 -6.51 -15.88 15.41
N LYS A 137 -5.64 -15.64 16.39
CA LYS A 137 -5.33 -14.28 16.87
C LYS A 137 -4.77 -13.41 15.74
N MET A 138 -3.79 -13.93 14.99
CA MET A 138 -3.17 -13.25 13.85
C MET A 138 -4.19 -12.84 12.78
N LYS A 139 -5.15 -13.72 12.49
CA LYS A 139 -6.24 -13.47 11.55
C LYS A 139 -7.24 -12.46 12.11
N LYS A 140 -7.62 -12.58 13.39
CA LYS A 140 -8.66 -11.74 14.00
C LYS A 140 -8.20 -10.30 14.23
N GLU A 141 -6.99 -10.10 14.71
CA GLU A 141 -6.51 -8.79 15.16
C GLU A 141 -5.79 -8.00 14.05
N TRP A 142 -5.13 -8.70 13.11
CA TRP A 142 -4.32 -8.05 12.07
C TRP A 142 -4.67 -8.48 10.64
N ASP A 143 -5.70 -9.31 10.45
CA ASP A 143 -6.10 -9.84 9.15
C ASP A 143 -4.94 -10.58 8.43
N ILE A 144 -4.16 -11.35 9.20
CA ILE A 144 -3.05 -12.16 8.69
C ILE A 144 -3.43 -13.65 8.79
N ASN A 145 -3.68 -14.26 7.64
CA ASN A 145 -4.03 -15.68 7.58
C ASN A 145 -2.77 -16.56 7.54
N LEU A 146 -2.53 -17.37 8.56
CA LEU A 146 -1.40 -18.32 8.61
C LEU A 146 -1.79 -19.79 8.33
N PHE A 147 -3.06 -20.07 8.02
CA PHE A 147 -3.53 -21.44 7.80
C PHE A 147 -3.15 -22.02 6.44
N HIS A 148 -2.90 -21.16 5.45
CA HIS A 148 -2.61 -21.58 4.08
C HIS A 148 -1.43 -20.80 3.53
N GLY A 149 -0.38 -21.52 3.13
CA GLY A 149 0.64 -20.98 2.24
C GLY A 149 0.00 -20.70 0.89
N SER A 150 0.36 -19.58 0.25
CA SER A 150 0.02 -19.39 -1.16
C SER A 150 0.67 -20.51 -1.95
N LYS A 151 -0.11 -21.24 -2.77
CA LYS A 151 0.48 -21.93 -3.92
C LYS A 151 0.91 -20.90 -4.96
#